data_AF-A0AAD9HLV5-F1
#
_entry.id   AF-A0AAD9HLV5-F1
#
_cell.length_a   1.000
_cell.length_b   1.000
_cell.length_c   1.000
_cell.angle_alpha   90.00
_cell.angle_beta   90.00
_cell.angle_gamma   90.00
#
_symmetry.space_group_name_H-M   'P 1'
#
loop_
_entity.id
_entity.type
_entity.pdbx_description
1 polymer ?
#
loop_
_entity_poly.entity_id
_entity_poly.type
_entity_poly.pdbx_seq_one_letter_code
_entity_poly.pdbx_strand_id
1 'polypeptide(L)'
;MTRHSLLTLFSLGLIASASGSTLSARGDDAFEGKSKPHDEIAPFAQQAADGLPGELELQFKPALNDTMGCLPYPAVDADGFHSGGLEPTGDEGGDCRDPSKGQVYSRVGTSNNRTAVLYSWYLPKMMRTNEYPSSRHWYLSVVVWLHTEKCNATAADFTVAGVSYSLGEDAYSSNTRFQMPTLFATDAISDTHPVVAYRGQSSVYPAPSNVTDGLEMPLISWNKLPQPAVDQFDGAVYELARCPFQDANFQASLDAAFSADLYANLKAEPDAATCAAGQPGSRAIKAARALRDAEPVIDGPDVNVKNPPPDSVFVPTQPGTSRRPAPPTGNPGKIRPVPQRRSGLRWPGWRRKGGMRHHARDAEDDADLAFDDQVDLDYPETEPATQ
;
A
#
# COMPACT_ATOMS: atom_id res chain seq x y z
N MET A 1 -0.33 -35.74 -88.15
CA MET A 1 0.58 -36.27 -87.11
C MET A 1 0.53 -35.31 -85.93
N THR A 2 0.35 -35.90 -84.76
CA THR A 2 -0.07 -35.36 -83.46
C THR A 2 1.03 -34.58 -82.71
N ARG A 3 0.61 -33.64 -81.83
CA ARG A 3 1.10 -33.29 -80.47
C ARG A 3 0.74 -31.81 -80.16
N HIS A 4 -0.31 -31.50 -79.38
CA HIS A 4 -0.38 -31.44 -77.89
C HIS A 4 0.77 -30.58 -77.31
N SER A 5 0.51 -29.32 -76.96
CA SER A 5 -0.02 -28.81 -75.68
C SER A 5 0.92 -29.05 -74.50
N LEU A 6 1.38 -27.97 -73.83
CA LEU A 6 1.44 -27.80 -72.37
C LEU A 6 2.24 -26.52 -72.01
N LEU A 7 1.51 -25.44 -71.75
CA LEU A 7 1.99 -24.31 -70.95
C LEU A 7 2.20 -24.80 -69.51
N THR A 8 3.43 -24.70 -69.01
CA THR A 8 3.76 -24.94 -67.60
C THR A 8 4.00 -23.60 -66.92
N LEU A 9 2.98 -23.14 -66.16
CA LEU A 9 3.10 -22.06 -65.20
C LEU A 9 3.84 -22.61 -63.96
N PHE A 10 5.06 -22.13 -63.73
CA PHE A 10 5.76 -22.33 -62.46
C PHE A 10 5.26 -21.30 -61.44
N SER A 11 4.32 -21.70 -60.61
CA SER A 11 3.94 -20.96 -59.41
C SER A 11 5.00 -21.19 -58.33
N LEU A 12 5.85 -20.20 -58.05
CA LEU A 12 6.63 -20.20 -56.81
C LEU A 12 5.68 -19.90 -55.65
N GLY A 13 5.29 -20.94 -54.91
CA GLY A 13 4.65 -20.80 -53.62
C GLY A 13 5.69 -20.40 -52.57
N LEU A 14 5.63 -19.17 -52.07
CA LEU A 14 6.26 -18.80 -50.81
C LEU A 14 5.50 -19.52 -49.69
N ILE A 15 6.09 -20.58 -49.14
CA ILE A 15 5.64 -21.15 -47.87
C ILE A 15 6.22 -20.25 -46.79
N ALA A 16 5.38 -19.36 -46.23
CA ALA A 16 5.70 -18.68 -45.00
C ALA A 16 5.68 -19.73 -43.87
N SER A 17 6.86 -20.13 -43.40
CA SER A 17 7.00 -20.87 -42.15
C SER A 17 6.61 -19.95 -41.01
N ALA A 18 5.32 -19.89 -40.68
CA ALA A 18 4.89 -19.38 -39.40
C ALA A 18 5.40 -20.36 -38.35
N SER A 19 6.53 -20.04 -37.71
CA SER A 19 6.88 -20.61 -36.42
C SER A 19 5.75 -20.22 -35.48
N GLY A 20 4.76 -21.10 -35.34
CA GLY A 20 3.73 -20.98 -34.32
C GLY A 20 4.42 -21.10 -32.97
N SER A 21 4.81 -19.97 -32.40
CA SER A 21 4.95 -19.89 -30.95
C SER A 21 3.60 -20.29 -30.41
N THR A 22 3.49 -21.48 -29.84
CA THR A 22 2.37 -21.83 -28.99
C THR A 22 2.30 -20.74 -27.92
N LEU A 23 1.32 -19.84 -28.02
CA LEU A 23 0.92 -18.99 -26.92
C LEU A 23 0.39 -19.95 -25.85
N SER A 24 1.29 -20.46 -25.00
CA SER A 24 0.90 -20.96 -23.70
C SER A 24 0.09 -19.84 -23.05
N ALA A 25 -1.03 -20.19 -22.41
CA ALA A 25 -1.65 -19.26 -21.46
C ALA A 25 -0.53 -18.79 -20.52
N ARG A 26 -0.25 -17.48 -20.51
CA ARG A 26 0.78 -16.91 -19.64
C ARG A 26 0.24 -17.01 -18.22
N GLY A 27 0.78 -17.93 -17.42
CA GLY A 27 0.50 -17.97 -15.99
C GLY A 27 1.16 -16.81 -15.28
N ASP A 28 0.96 -16.73 -13.97
CA ASP A 28 1.75 -15.85 -13.11
C ASP A 28 3.24 -16.21 -13.22
N ASP A 29 4.06 -15.27 -13.71
CA ASP A 29 5.48 -15.49 -13.98
C ASP A 29 6.32 -14.39 -13.32
N ALA A 30 7.17 -14.79 -12.38
CA ALA A 30 8.20 -13.92 -11.84
C ALA A 30 9.24 -13.57 -12.93
N PHE A 31 9.65 -12.30 -12.99
CA PHE A 31 10.78 -11.88 -13.82
C PHE A 31 12.02 -12.75 -13.57
N GLU A 32 12.65 -13.20 -14.65
CA GLU A 32 13.79 -14.13 -14.63
C GLU A 32 13.55 -15.45 -13.84
N GLY A 33 12.29 -15.80 -13.56
CA GLY A 33 11.95 -16.96 -12.73
C GLY A 33 12.39 -16.82 -11.26
N LYS A 34 12.70 -15.61 -10.78
CA LYS A 34 13.12 -15.36 -9.40
C LYS A 34 11.91 -15.37 -8.46
N SER A 35 11.58 -16.54 -7.95
CA SER A 35 10.48 -16.72 -6.99
C SER A 35 10.89 -17.51 -5.76
N LYS A 36 10.26 -17.22 -4.62
CA LYS A 36 10.33 -17.96 -3.35
C LYS A 36 8.93 -18.13 -2.76
N PRO A 37 8.72 -19.06 -1.80
CA PRO A 37 7.48 -19.12 -1.03
C PRO A 37 7.08 -17.76 -0.45
N HIS A 38 5.78 -17.48 -0.37
CA HIS A 38 5.25 -16.17 0.06
C HIS A 38 5.70 -15.78 1.47
N ASP A 39 5.95 -16.76 2.34
CA ASP A 39 6.41 -16.59 3.71
C ASP A 39 7.95 -16.53 3.85
N GLU A 40 8.70 -16.75 2.77
CA GLU A 40 10.17 -16.65 2.73
C GLU A 40 10.69 -15.32 2.15
N ILE A 41 9.79 -14.47 1.64
CA ILE A 41 10.15 -13.13 1.18
C ILE A 41 10.49 -12.25 2.39
N ALA A 42 11.69 -11.68 2.37
CA ALA A 42 12.14 -10.76 3.42
C ALA A 42 11.45 -9.39 3.24
N PRO A 43 10.79 -8.85 4.28
CA PRO A 43 10.21 -7.51 4.21
C PRO A 43 11.29 -6.45 4.19
N PHE A 44 10.96 -5.30 3.60
CA PHE A 44 11.77 -4.09 3.70
C PHE A 44 11.53 -3.41 5.05
N ALA A 45 12.60 -2.85 5.61
CA ALA A 45 12.47 -1.89 6.70
C ALA A 45 11.70 -0.65 6.22
N GLN A 46 11.09 0.08 7.15
CA GLN A 46 10.38 1.32 6.79
C GLN A 46 11.35 2.35 6.18
N GLN A 47 11.12 2.72 4.93
CA GLN A 47 11.89 3.71 4.18
C GLN A 47 10.98 4.49 3.23
N ALA A 48 10.68 5.73 3.59
CA ALA A 48 9.99 6.67 2.73
C ALA A 48 10.96 7.36 1.75
N ALA A 49 10.44 8.02 0.71
CA ALA A 49 11.23 8.84 -0.20
C ALA A 49 12.00 9.97 0.52
N ASP A 50 12.95 10.61 -0.15
CA ASP A 50 13.64 11.77 0.41
C ASP A 50 12.79 13.04 0.30
N GLY A 51 12.91 13.94 1.28
CA GLY A 51 12.27 15.25 1.29
C GLY A 51 10.74 15.18 1.35
N LEU A 52 10.09 16.19 0.75
CA LEU A 52 8.64 16.36 0.82
C LEU A 52 7.85 15.09 0.42
N PRO A 53 8.17 14.37 -0.67
CA PRO A 53 7.45 13.13 -1.00
C PRO A 53 7.42 12.11 0.15
N GLY A 54 8.54 11.88 0.83
CA GLY A 54 8.58 10.93 1.94
C GLY A 54 7.88 11.42 3.19
N GLU A 55 7.92 12.71 3.45
CA GLU A 55 7.14 13.33 4.54
C GLU A 55 5.62 13.12 4.31
N LEU A 56 5.15 13.28 3.07
CA LEU A 56 3.75 13.02 2.69
C LEU A 56 3.39 11.53 2.80
N GLU A 57 4.28 10.63 2.37
CA GLU A 57 4.08 9.17 2.48
C GLU A 57 3.91 8.70 3.93
N LEU A 58 4.61 9.34 4.87
CA LEU A 58 4.50 8.97 6.29
C LEU A 58 3.30 9.65 6.95
N GLN A 59 3.08 10.93 6.69
CA GLN A 59 2.00 11.71 7.31
C GLN A 59 0.61 11.23 6.93
N PHE A 60 0.42 10.74 5.70
CA PHE A 60 -0.89 10.32 5.19
C PHE A 60 -1.03 8.80 5.04
N LYS A 61 -0.14 8.03 5.69
CA LYS A 61 -0.12 6.57 5.63
C LYS A 61 -1.42 5.97 6.17
N PRO A 62 -2.22 5.22 5.40
CA PRO A 62 -3.48 4.67 5.88
C PRO A 62 -3.29 3.64 6.98
N ALA A 63 -4.25 3.59 7.91
CA ALA A 63 -4.39 2.51 8.87
C ALA A 63 -5.32 1.45 8.26
N LEU A 64 -4.83 0.20 8.15
CA LEU A 64 -5.56 -0.90 7.52
C LEU A 64 -6.19 -1.80 8.59
N ASN A 65 -7.52 -1.88 8.61
CA ASN A 65 -8.26 -2.87 9.37
C ASN A 65 -8.32 -4.19 8.60
N ASP A 66 -7.80 -5.24 9.22
CA ASP A 66 -8.08 -6.62 8.82
C ASP A 66 -9.53 -6.96 9.14
N THR A 67 -10.26 -7.47 8.16
CA THR A 67 -11.58 -8.08 8.43
C THR A 67 -11.65 -9.55 8.03
N MET A 68 -11.14 -9.94 6.85
CA MET A 68 -11.24 -11.30 6.31
C MET A 68 -10.30 -11.50 5.12
N GLY A 69 -9.77 -12.73 4.94
CA GLY A 69 -8.84 -13.09 3.86
C GLY A 69 -7.38 -13.11 4.31
N CYS A 70 -6.43 -12.92 3.40
CA CYS A 70 -5.01 -12.82 3.74
C CYS A 70 -4.66 -11.48 4.39
N LEU A 71 -3.67 -11.49 5.28
CA LEU A 71 -2.94 -10.26 5.64
C LEU A 71 -2.02 -9.82 4.48
N PRO A 72 -1.58 -8.54 4.47
CA PRO A 72 -0.54 -8.10 3.56
C PRO A 72 0.80 -8.80 3.80
N TYR A 73 1.51 -9.11 2.72
CA TYR A 73 2.85 -9.71 2.68
C TYR A 73 3.79 -8.86 1.81
N PRO A 74 5.12 -8.98 1.94
CA PRO A 74 6.02 -8.45 0.93
C PRO A 74 5.84 -9.21 -0.39
N ALA A 75 5.64 -8.47 -1.47
CA ALA A 75 5.58 -9.06 -2.82
C ALA A 75 6.97 -9.43 -3.35
N VAL A 76 7.99 -8.67 -2.96
CA VAL A 76 9.36 -8.76 -3.48
C VAL A 76 10.35 -8.48 -2.36
N ASP A 77 11.52 -9.15 -2.36
CA ASP A 77 12.64 -8.86 -1.45
C ASP A 77 13.74 -8.00 -2.11
N ALA A 78 14.76 -7.60 -1.33
CA ALA A 78 15.83 -6.73 -1.81
C ALA A 78 16.71 -7.35 -2.92
N ASP A 79 16.73 -8.67 -3.04
CA ASP A 79 17.50 -9.41 -4.06
C ASP A 79 16.67 -9.63 -5.34
N GLY A 80 15.43 -9.15 -5.36
CA GLY A 80 14.50 -9.27 -6.48
C GLY A 80 13.80 -10.62 -6.55
N PHE A 81 13.70 -11.39 -5.46
CA PHE A 81 12.81 -12.55 -5.45
C PHE A 81 11.38 -12.09 -5.24
N HIS A 82 10.48 -12.58 -6.07
CA HIS A 82 9.04 -12.36 -5.96
C HIS A 82 8.34 -13.47 -5.19
N SER A 83 7.32 -13.10 -4.44
CA SER A 83 6.45 -14.03 -3.72
C SER A 83 5.73 -14.94 -4.71
N GLY A 84 5.98 -16.24 -4.64
CA GLY A 84 5.25 -17.27 -5.39
C GLY A 84 3.76 -17.34 -5.05
N GLY A 85 3.31 -16.54 -4.08
CA GLY A 85 1.91 -16.45 -3.67
C GLY A 85 1.42 -17.78 -3.11
N LEU A 86 0.11 -17.91 -3.08
CA LEU A 86 -0.61 -19.07 -2.60
C LEU A 86 -1.66 -19.44 -3.63
N GLU A 87 -1.83 -20.74 -3.85
CA GLU A 87 -2.94 -21.20 -4.66
C GLU A 87 -4.26 -20.81 -3.97
N PRO A 88 -5.25 -20.25 -4.70
CA PRO A 88 -6.50 -19.77 -4.11
C PRO A 88 -7.45 -20.92 -3.76
N THR A 89 -7.01 -21.78 -2.83
CA THR A 89 -7.75 -22.94 -2.31
C THR A 89 -7.75 -22.92 -0.79
N GLY A 90 -8.59 -23.79 -0.19
CA GLY A 90 -8.75 -23.86 1.26
C GLY A 90 -9.52 -22.68 1.83
N ASP A 91 -9.18 -22.28 3.05
CA ASP A 91 -9.81 -21.13 3.70
C ASP A 91 -9.28 -19.81 3.10
N GLU A 92 -10.13 -18.77 3.03
CA GLU A 92 -9.79 -17.48 2.42
C GLU A 92 -8.53 -16.84 3.01
N GLY A 93 -8.32 -16.98 4.33
CA GLY A 93 -7.11 -16.54 5.04
C GLY A 93 -6.13 -17.66 5.38
N GLY A 94 -6.37 -18.89 4.90
CA GLY A 94 -5.50 -20.04 5.16
C GLY A 94 -4.07 -19.78 4.69
N ASP A 95 -3.10 -20.07 5.55
CA ASP A 95 -1.65 -19.96 5.30
C ASP A 95 -1.13 -18.53 5.02
N CYS A 96 -1.94 -17.49 5.23
CA CYS A 96 -1.56 -16.09 4.95
C CYS A 96 -2.02 -15.09 6.02
N ARG A 97 -1.99 -15.49 7.31
CA ARG A 97 -2.41 -14.65 8.45
C ARG A 97 -1.28 -14.34 9.43
N ASP A 98 -0.02 -14.34 8.99
CA ASP A 98 1.11 -13.96 9.85
C ASP A 98 1.26 -12.41 9.89
N PRO A 99 0.95 -11.75 11.02
CA PRO A 99 1.04 -10.29 11.11
C PRO A 99 2.47 -9.76 11.06
N SER A 100 3.49 -10.61 11.26
CA SER A 100 4.90 -10.20 11.17
C SER A 100 5.37 -10.00 9.73
N LYS A 101 4.55 -10.37 8.75
CA LYS A 101 4.85 -10.28 7.31
C LYS A 101 4.29 -9.03 6.65
N GLY A 102 3.65 -8.14 7.40
CA GLY A 102 3.06 -6.93 6.84
C GLY A 102 4.04 -6.06 6.04
N GLN A 103 3.61 -5.54 4.90
CA GLN A 103 4.34 -4.53 4.12
C GLN A 103 3.33 -3.63 3.41
N VAL A 104 3.61 -2.32 3.37
CA VAL A 104 2.91 -1.37 2.49
C VAL A 104 3.90 -0.71 1.53
N TYR A 105 3.48 -0.56 0.28
CA TYR A 105 4.21 0.13 -0.77
C TYR A 105 3.59 1.51 -1.00
N SER A 106 4.41 2.52 -1.27
CA SER A 106 3.91 3.87 -1.58
C SER A 106 4.58 4.49 -2.79
N ARG A 107 3.84 5.39 -3.46
CA ARG A 107 4.40 6.26 -4.50
C ARG A 107 3.63 7.57 -4.58
N VAL A 108 4.35 8.68 -4.51
CA VAL A 108 3.80 10.03 -4.67
C VAL A 108 3.76 10.40 -6.15
N GLY A 109 2.67 11.03 -6.58
CA GLY A 109 2.52 11.51 -7.95
C GLY A 109 1.43 12.56 -8.08
N THR A 110 1.11 12.90 -9.32
CA THR A 110 0.10 13.91 -9.64
C THR A 110 -0.82 13.44 -10.75
N SER A 111 -2.11 13.75 -10.63
CA SER A 111 -3.06 13.73 -11.75
C SER A 111 -3.91 14.98 -11.69
N ASN A 112 -4.27 15.53 -12.85
CA ASN A 112 -5.10 16.74 -12.93
C ASN A 112 -4.56 17.91 -12.07
N ASN A 113 -3.22 18.08 -12.03
CA ASN A 113 -2.50 19.05 -11.20
C ASN A 113 -2.74 18.92 -9.69
N ARG A 114 -3.22 17.78 -9.22
CA ARG A 114 -3.41 17.47 -7.80
C ARG A 114 -2.37 16.47 -7.34
N THR A 115 -1.80 16.71 -6.16
CA THR A 115 -0.83 15.80 -5.54
C THR A 115 -1.57 14.68 -4.82
N ALA A 116 -1.08 13.46 -4.97
CA ALA A 116 -1.62 12.29 -4.31
C ALA A 116 -0.52 11.32 -3.88
N VAL A 117 -0.84 10.50 -2.87
CA VAL A 117 -0.01 9.36 -2.48
C VAL A 117 -0.82 8.08 -2.72
N LEU A 118 -0.30 7.21 -3.57
CA LEU A 118 -0.83 5.87 -3.77
C LEU A 118 -0.18 4.94 -2.74
N TYR A 119 -1.01 4.24 -1.96
CA TYR A 119 -0.58 3.18 -1.05
C TYR A 119 -1.13 1.84 -1.54
N SER A 120 -0.33 0.79 -1.44
CA SER A 120 -0.73 -0.53 -1.89
C SER A 120 -0.20 -1.65 -1.01
N TRP A 121 -0.98 -2.73 -0.93
CA TRP A 121 -0.67 -3.95 -0.18
C TRP A 121 -0.77 -5.15 -1.11
N TYR A 122 0.20 -6.05 -1.00
CA TYR A 122 0.17 -7.32 -1.72
C TYR A 122 -0.44 -8.41 -0.83
N LEU A 123 -1.34 -9.20 -1.41
CA LEU A 123 -1.89 -10.38 -0.78
C LEU A 123 -1.36 -11.63 -1.50
N PRO A 124 -0.88 -12.65 -0.75
CA PRO A 124 -0.45 -13.92 -1.32
C PRO A 124 -1.55 -14.69 -2.03
N LYS A 125 -2.83 -14.42 -1.79
CA LYS A 125 -3.97 -14.90 -2.57
C LYS A 125 -5.19 -14.02 -2.30
N MET A 126 -6.14 -14.07 -3.21
CA MET A 126 -7.46 -13.47 -3.05
C MET A 126 -8.50 -14.52 -3.48
N MET A 127 -9.42 -14.86 -2.57
CA MET A 127 -10.41 -15.90 -2.80
C MET A 127 -11.80 -15.30 -2.84
N ARG A 128 -12.47 -15.46 -3.98
CA ARG A 128 -13.90 -15.13 -4.10
C ARG A 128 -14.78 -16.35 -3.92
N THR A 129 -15.93 -16.15 -3.28
CA THR A 129 -16.97 -17.15 -3.04
C THR A 129 -18.07 -17.10 -4.10
N ASN A 130 -17.96 -16.17 -5.07
CA ASN A 130 -18.91 -15.95 -6.16
C ASN A 130 -18.25 -16.24 -7.54
N GLU A 131 -18.95 -15.89 -8.64
CA GLU A 131 -18.60 -16.25 -10.02
C GLU A 131 -17.28 -15.67 -10.56
N TYR A 132 -16.65 -14.74 -9.85
CA TYR A 132 -15.37 -14.18 -10.27
C TYR A 132 -14.20 -15.09 -9.91
N PRO A 133 -13.14 -15.12 -10.74
CA PRO A 133 -12.01 -16.00 -10.49
C PRO A 133 -11.26 -15.56 -9.23
N SER A 134 -10.88 -16.55 -8.43
CA SER A 134 -9.93 -16.35 -7.35
C SER A 134 -8.51 -16.27 -7.91
N SER A 135 -7.63 -15.52 -7.26
CA SER A 135 -6.29 -15.21 -7.77
C SER A 135 -5.18 -15.64 -6.82
N ARG A 136 -4.08 -16.16 -7.38
CA ARG A 136 -2.82 -16.45 -6.67
C ARG A 136 -2.10 -15.19 -6.20
N HIS A 137 -2.37 -14.05 -6.80
CA HIS A 137 -1.76 -12.79 -6.40
C HIS A 137 -2.82 -11.71 -6.36
N TRP A 138 -2.71 -10.77 -5.43
CA TRP A 138 -3.60 -9.63 -5.45
C TRP A 138 -2.93 -8.38 -4.91
N TYR A 139 -3.34 -7.24 -5.43
CA TYR A 139 -2.95 -5.95 -4.91
C TYR A 139 -4.19 -5.18 -4.48
N LEU A 140 -4.16 -4.73 -3.24
CA LEU A 140 -5.08 -3.72 -2.73
C LEU A 140 -4.41 -2.36 -2.90
N SER A 141 -5.17 -1.32 -3.16
CA SER A 141 -4.64 0.05 -3.16
C SER A 141 -5.68 1.09 -2.79
N VAL A 142 -5.16 2.21 -2.30
CA VAL A 142 -5.88 3.46 -2.10
C VAL A 142 -5.03 4.61 -2.61
N VAL A 143 -5.68 5.69 -3.03
CA VAL A 143 -5.04 6.94 -3.41
C VAL A 143 -5.55 8.04 -2.47
N VAL A 144 -4.64 8.60 -1.68
CA VAL A 144 -4.95 9.71 -0.78
C VAL A 144 -4.64 11.01 -1.52
N TRP A 145 -5.69 11.77 -1.81
CA TRP A 145 -5.62 13.04 -2.50
C TRP A 145 -5.36 14.16 -1.51
N LEU A 146 -4.35 14.98 -1.79
CA LEU A 146 -3.89 16.02 -0.87
C LEU A 146 -4.31 17.39 -1.36
N HIS A 147 -4.45 18.31 -0.41
CA HIS A 147 -4.80 19.70 -0.67
C HIS A 147 -3.91 20.66 0.12
N THR A 148 -3.50 21.77 -0.49
CA THR A 148 -2.86 22.88 0.23
C THR A 148 -3.19 24.25 -0.37
N GLU A 149 -3.48 25.23 0.49
CA GLU A 149 -3.67 26.63 0.08
C GLU A 149 -2.34 27.42 0.05
N LYS A 150 -1.21 26.78 0.34
CA LYS A 150 0.09 27.45 0.49
C LYS A 150 1.04 27.20 -0.67
N CYS A 151 1.74 28.26 -1.07
CA CYS A 151 2.90 28.17 -1.95
C CYS A 151 4.12 27.63 -1.20
N ASN A 152 4.92 26.79 -1.86
CA ASN A 152 6.08 26.11 -1.25
C ASN A 152 5.70 25.37 0.04
N ALA A 153 4.56 24.68 0.01
CA ALA A 153 4.03 23.91 1.13
C ALA A 153 5.05 22.88 1.63
N THR A 154 5.14 22.77 2.94
CA THR A 154 5.73 21.63 3.66
C THR A 154 4.66 20.57 3.90
N ALA A 155 5.03 19.36 4.31
CA ALA A 155 4.06 18.28 4.53
C ALA A 155 2.94 18.66 5.52
N ALA A 156 3.29 19.43 6.57
CA ALA A 156 2.34 19.93 7.57
C ALA A 156 1.28 20.92 7.01
N ASP A 157 1.50 21.47 5.81
CA ASP A 157 0.57 22.39 5.16
C ASP A 157 -0.45 21.67 4.27
N PHE A 158 -0.32 20.35 4.12
CA PHE A 158 -1.28 19.53 3.38
C PHE A 158 -2.37 18.99 4.30
N THR A 159 -3.59 18.91 3.75
CA THR A 159 -4.71 18.17 4.32
C THR A 159 -5.20 17.12 3.34
N VAL A 160 -5.98 16.15 3.80
CA VAL A 160 -6.62 15.17 2.91
C VAL A 160 -7.83 15.83 2.25
N ALA A 161 -7.80 15.92 0.93
CA ALA A 161 -8.95 16.33 0.11
C ALA A 161 -9.99 15.20 0.04
N GLY A 162 -9.50 13.97 -0.12
CA GLY A 162 -10.33 12.77 -0.12
C GLY A 162 -9.52 11.52 -0.41
N VAL A 163 -10.20 10.37 -0.42
CA VAL A 163 -9.57 9.07 -0.65
C VAL A 163 -10.32 8.34 -1.76
N SER A 164 -9.56 7.77 -2.68
CA SER A 164 -10.07 6.84 -3.69
C SER A 164 -9.64 5.42 -3.34
N TYR A 165 -10.56 4.48 -3.43
CA TYR A 165 -10.40 3.09 -3.02
C TYR A 165 -10.43 2.20 -4.27
N SER A 166 -9.47 1.29 -4.38
CA SER A 166 -9.49 0.31 -5.47
C SER A 166 -10.69 -0.62 -5.34
N LEU A 167 -11.37 -0.86 -6.45
CA LEU A 167 -12.42 -1.86 -6.61
C LEU A 167 -11.86 -3.21 -7.13
N GLY A 168 -10.54 -3.33 -7.19
CA GLY A 168 -9.81 -4.36 -7.93
C GLY A 168 -9.33 -3.87 -9.30
N GLU A 169 -8.20 -4.43 -9.75
CA GLU A 169 -7.58 -4.14 -11.06
C GLU A 169 -7.36 -2.63 -11.31
N ASP A 170 -8.04 -2.08 -12.33
CA ASP A 170 -7.88 -0.70 -12.83
C ASP A 170 -8.97 0.27 -12.34
N ALA A 171 -9.95 -0.22 -11.58
CA ALA A 171 -11.10 0.58 -11.17
C ALA A 171 -10.92 1.16 -9.77
N TYR A 172 -11.33 2.41 -9.60
CA TYR A 172 -11.34 3.11 -8.32
C TYR A 172 -12.71 3.73 -8.05
N SER A 173 -13.00 3.94 -6.78
CA SER A 173 -14.18 4.69 -6.35
C SER A 173 -13.87 5.59 -5.18
N SER A 174 -14.56 6.72 -5.08
CA SER A 174 -14.50 7.57 -3.90
C SER A 174 -15.55 7.14 -2.87
N ASN A 175 -15.54 7.80 -1.71
CA ASN A 175 -16.51 7.64 -0.62
C ASN A 175 -17.97 7.62 -1.09
N THR A 176 -18.29 8.32 -2.20
CA THR A 176 -19.67 8.49 -2.69
C THR A 176 -20.32 7.18 -3.09
N ARG A 177 -19.56 6.18 -3.59
CA ARG A 177 -20.09 4.85 -3.89
C ARG A 177 -20.44 4.07 -2.63
N PHE A 178 -19.62 4.18 -1.60
CA PHE A 178 -19.81 3.45 -0.35
C PHE A 178 -20.83 4.10 0.58
N GLN A 179 -21.23 5.35 0.31
CA GLN A 179 -22.12 6.14 1.16
C GLN A 179 -21.64 6.22 2.63
N MET A 180 -20.32 6.08 2.83
CA MET A 180 -19.67 6.11 4.14
C MET A 180 -18.56 7.16 4.14
N PRO A 181 -18.46 7.99 5.19
CA PRO A 181 -17.34 8.90 5.34
C PRO A 181 -16.05 8.12 5.60
N THR A 182 -14.92 8.69 5.16
CA THR A 182 -13.60 8.19 5.58
C THR A 182 -13.37 8.57 7.05
N LEU A 183 -13.12 7.58 7.89
CA LEU A 183 -12.61 7.81 9.23
C LEU A 183 -11.11 8.10 9.16
N PHE A 184 -10.61 8.86 10.14
CA PHE A 184 -9.18 9.09 10.30
C PHE A 184 -8.76 8.59 11.67
N ALA A 185 -7.65 7.85 11.73
CA ALA A 185 -7.17 7.29 12.98
C ALA A 185 -6.82 8.43 13.93
N THR A 186 -7.50 8.46 15.07
CA THR A 186 -7.19 9.38 16.17
C THR A 186 -6.03 8.78 16.96
N ASP A 187 -4.81 8.87 16.44
CA ASP A 187 -3.63 8.66 17.30
C ASP A 187 -3.27 9.97 18.01
N ALA A 188 -2.35 9.90 18.98
CA ALA A 188 -1.93 11.07 19.75
C ALA A 188 -1.14 12.10 18.92
N ILE A 189 -0.96 11.89 17.60
CA ILE A 189 -0.01 12.58 16.74
C ILE A 189 -0.68 13.28 15.54
N SER A 190 -1.71 12.70 14.89
CA SER A 190 -2.44 13.37 13.81
C SER A 190 -3.73 12.66 13.35
N ASP A 191 -4.71 13.44 12.90
CA ASP A 191 -5.96 13.02 12.25
C ASP A 191 -5.82 12.85 10.73
N THR A 192 -4.63 12.51 10.24
CA THR A 192 -4.28 12.49 8.81
C THR A 192 -4.22 11.09 8.20
N HIS A 193 -4.36 10.04 9.01
CA HIS A 193 -4.26 8.64 8.59
C HIS A 193 -5.65 8.07 8.26
N PRO A 194 -6.04 7.91 6.98
CA PRO A 194 -7.32 7.32 6.63
C PRO A 194 -7.44 5.91 7.19
N VAL A 195 -8.57 5.57 7.79
CA VAL A 195 -8.86 4.20 8.22
C VAL A 195 -9.59 3.47 7.12
N VAL A 196 -8.96 2.42 6.62
CA VAL A 196 -9.44 1.65 5.48
C VAL A 196 -9.54 0.19 5.86
N ALA A 197 -10.48 -0.53 5.26
CA ALA A 197 -10.70 -1.94 5.50
C ALA A 197 -10.80 -2.69 4.17
N TYR A 198 -10.59 -3.99 4.23
CA TYR A 198 -10.81 -4.90 3.11
C TYR A 198 -11.43 -6.17 3.65
N ARG A 199 -12.30 -6.81 2.87
CA ARG A 199 -13.00 -8.03 3.27
C ARG A 199 -13.00 -9.02 2.14
N GLY A 200 -12.21 -10.08 2.28
CA GLY A 200 -12.24 -11.30 1.47
C GLY A 200 -11.94 -11.16 -0.03
N GLN A 201 -12.34 -10.08 -0.71
CA GLN A 201 -12.61 -10.09 -2.15
C GLN A 201 -12.41 -8.68 -2.73
N SER A 202 -11.31 -8.54 -3.47
CA SER A 202 -10.89 -7.47 -4.39
C SER A 202 -10.73 -6.03 -3.92
N SER A 203 -11.55 -5.53 -3.00
CA SER A 203 -11.75 -4.09 -2.85
C SER A 203 -11.37 -3.59 -1.46
N VAL A 204 -10.73 -2.42 -1.43
CA VAL A 204 -10.57 -1.63 -0.21
C VAL A 204 -11.80 -0.73 -0.08
N TYR A 205 -12.19 -0.40 1.14
CA TYR A 205 -13.32 0.50 1.43
C TYR A 205 -13.06 1.31 2.71
N PRO A 206 -13.79 2.43 2.92
CA PRO A 206 -13.72 3.19 4.17
C PRO A 206 -14.10 2.28 5.36
N ALA A 207 -13.27 2.21 6.40
CA ALA A 207 -13.58 1.32 7.52
C ALA A 207 -14.81 1.80 8.31
N PRO A 208 -15.69 0.87 8.77
CA PRO A 208 -16.89 1.23 9.53
C PRO A 208 -16.58 1.66 10.98
N SER A 209 -15.38 1.37 11.48
CA SER A 209 -14.92 1.69 12.82
C SER A 209 -13.45 2.10 12.80
N ASN A 210 -13.03 2.84 13.82
CA ASN A 210 -11.62 3.15 14.02
C ASN A 210 -10.80 1.87 14.29
N VAL A 211 -9.48 1.97 14.15
CA VAL A 211 -8.55 0.87 14.37
C VAL A 211 -8.37 0.62 15.87
N THR A 212 -8.63 -0.60 16.33
CA THR A 212 -8.37 -1.01 17.72
C THR A 212 -7.03 -1.74 17.89
N ASP A 213 -6.57 -2.45 16.85
CA ASP A 213 -5.27 -3.16 16.79
C ASP A 213 -4.73 -3.09 15.35
N GLY A 214 -4.10 -1.97 15.00
CA GLY A 214 -3.65 -1.72 13.63
C GLY A 214 -2.51 -2.64 13.21
N LEU A 215 -2.55 -3.11 11.96
CA LEU A 215 -1.41 -3.80 11.37
C LEU A 215 -0.23 -2.83 11.26
N GLU A 216 0.78 -2.99 12.11
CA GLU A 216 2.04 -2.26 12.01
C GLU A 216 2.87 -2.78 10.85
N MET A 217 2.68 -2.20 9.67
CA MET A 217 3.40 -2.62 8.45
C MET A 217 4.44 -1.58 8.07
N PRO A 218 5.73 -1.94 7.90
CA PRO A 218 6.72 -1.01 7.35
C PRO A 218 6.27 -0.49 5.98
N LEU A 219 6.44 0.81 5.76
CA LEU A 219 6.24 1.44 4.46
C LEU A 219 7.54 1.46 3.67
N ILE A 220 7.52 1.03 2.41
CA ILE A 220 8.62 1.22 1.47
C ILE A 220 8.14 2.05 0.28
N SER A 221 8.79 3.19 0.06
CA SER A 221 8.56 4.01 -1.12
C SER A 221 9.14 3.32 -2.36
N TRP A 222 8.45 3.43 -3.50
CA TRP A 222 8.99 3.01 -4.80
C TRP A 222 10.40 3.57 -5.04
N ASN A 223 10.64 4.82 -4.64
CA ASN A 223 11.92 5.51 -4.83
C ASN A 223 13.05 4.99 -3.92
N LYS A 224 12.74 4.08 -2.99
CA LYS A 224 13.69 3.44 -2.07
C LYS A 224 13.87 1.95 -2.35
N LEU A 225 13.11 1.37 -3.28
CA LEU A 225 13.32 -0.01 -3.70
C LEU A 225 14.70 -0.16 -4.35
N PRO A 226 15.44 -1.23 -4.03
CA PRO A 226 16.67 -1.54 -4.75
C PRO A 226 16.33 -1.98 -6.19
N GLN A 227 17.25 -1.75 -7.12
CA GLN A 227 17.00 -2.01 -8.54
C GLN A 227 16.49 -3.43 -8.85
N PRO A 228 17.00 -4.52 -8.23
CA PRO A 228 16.45 -5.86 -8.46
C PRO A 228 14.96 -5.98 -8.12
N ALA A 229 14.48 -5.25 -7.11
CA ALA A 229 13.06 -5.26 -6.75
C ALA A 229 12.22 -4.45 -7.76
N VAL A 230 12.75 -3.32 -8.25
CA VAL A 230 12.13 -2.54 -9.33
C VAL A 230 11.99 -3.37 -10.60
N ASP A 231 13.09 -4.00 -11.04
CA ASP A 231 13.11 -4.87 -12.22
C ASP A 231 12.10 -6.02 -12.07
N GLN A 232 11.99 -6.57 -10.86
CA GLN A 232 11.03 -7.62 -10.55
C GLN A 232 9.58 -7.15 -10.64
N PHE A 233 9.25 -5.96 -10.12
CA PHE A 233 7.90 -5.41 -10.24
C PHE A 233 7.56 -5.11 -11.70
N ASP A 234 8.45 -4.47 -12.45
CA ASP A 234 8.19 -4.10 -13.84
C ASP A 234 8.19 -5.31 -14.80
N GLY A 235 8.90 -6.38 -14.45
CA GLY A 235 9.02 -7.58 -15.26
C GLY A 235 8.05 -8.72 -14.91
N ALA A 236 7.43 -8.70 -13.72
CA ALA A 236 6.50 -9.75 -13.31
C ALA A 236 5.21 -9.72 -14.15
N VAL A 237 4.74 -10.90 -14.54
CA VAL A 237 3.46 -11.09 -15.23
C VAL A 237 2.48 -11.72 -14.25
N TYR A 238 1.28 -11.15 -14.19
CA TYR A 238 0.19 -11.65 -13.38
C TYR A 238 -0.97 -12.05 -14.29
N GLU A 239 -1.64 -13.15 -13.96
CA GLU A 239 -2.83 -13.60 -14.70
C GLU A 239 -4.04 -12.70 -14.38
N LEU A 240 -4.27 -12.43 -13.09
CA LEU A 240 -5.45 -11.71 -12.59
C LEU A 240 -5.10 -10.50 -11.71
N ALA A 241 -3.86 -10.40 -11.24
CA ALA A 241 -3.43 -9.29 -10.41
C ALA A 241 -2.86 -8.15 -11.27
N ARG A 242 -2.77 -6.96 -10.68
CA ARG A 242 -2.03 -5.85 -11.28
C ARG A 242 -1.38 -5.02 -10.19
N CYS A 243 -0.06 -4.82 -10.27
CA CYS A 243 0.65 -3.91 -9.37
C CYS A 243 0.35 -2.46 -9.77
N PRO A 244 -0.29 -1.64 -8.90
CA PRO A 244 -0.78 -0.32 -9.29
C PRO A 244 0.28 0.79 -9.24
N PHE A 245 1.45 0.52 -8.65
CA PHE A 245 2.50 1.52 -8.41
C PHE A 245 3.77 1.31 -9.24
N GLN A 246 3.83 0.24 -10.04
CA GLN A 246 4.95 0.02 -10.98
C GLN A 246 4.93 1.05 -12.11
N ASP A 247 6.06 1.23 -12.81
CA ASP A 247 6.24 2.33 -13.76
C ASP A 247 5.19 2.34 -14.89
N ALA A 248 4.85 1.16 -15.43
CA ALA A 248 3.87 1.03 -16.50
C ALA A 248 2.42 1.39 -16.08
N ASN A 249 2.11 1.35 -14.78
CA ASN A 249 0.75 1.39 -14.27
C ASN A 249 0.45 2.66 -13.47
N PHE A 250 1.47 3.26 -12.84
CA PHE A 250 1.30 4.28 -11.82
C PHE A 250 0.44 5.46 -12.26
N GLN A 251 0.75 6.07 -13.42
CA GLN A 251 -0.02 7.22 -13.90
C GLN A 251 -1.47 6.85 -14.22
N ALA A 252 -1.69 5.71 -14.90
CA ALA A 252 -3.03 5.24 -15.22
C ALA A 252 -3.86 4.96 -13.96
N SER A 253 -3.23 4.44 -12.90
CA SER A 253 -3.88 4.24 -11.60
C SER A 253 -4.25 5.57 -10.93
N LEU A 254 -3.40 6.60 -11.00
CA LEU A 254 -3.74 7.93 -10.48
C LEU A 254 -4.87 8.59 -11.28
N ASP A 255 -4.84 8.47 -12.60
CA ASP A 255 -5.86 9.05 -13.48
C ASP A 255 -7.21 8.37 -13.28
N ALA A 256 -7.24 7.04 -13.13
CA ALA A 256 -8.45 6.29 -12.82
C ALA A 256 -9.00 6.60 -11.41
N ALA A 257 -8.11 6.91 -10.46
CA ALA A 257 -8.48 7.24 -9.09
C ALA A 257 -8.98 8.69 -8.93
N PHE A 258 -8.69 9.60 -9.86
CA PHE A 258 -9.02 11.00 -9.71
C PHE A 258 -10.52 11.27 -9.83
N SER A 259 -11.04 12.11 -8.95
CA SER A 259 -12.35 12.72 -9.09
C SER A 259 -12.31 14.17 -8.64
N ALA A 260 -12.90 15.06 -9.45
CA ALA A 260 -13.01 16.49 -9.11
C ALA A 260 -13.90 16.73 -7.88
N ASP A 261 -14.84 15.82 -7.59
CA ASP A 261 -15.76 15.93 -6.45
C ASP A 261 -15.02 15.91 -5.10
N LEU A 262 -13.84 15.28 -5.05
CA LEU A 262 -12.96 15.28 -3.87
C LEU A 262 -12.50 16.70 -3.48
N TYR A 263 -12.59 17.65 -4.40
CA TYR A 263 -12.14 19.03 -4.21
C TYR A 263 -13.29 20.05 -4.27
N ALA A 264 -14.54 19.61 -4.47
CA ALA A 264 -15.67 20.50 -4.78
C ALA A 264 -15.95 21.57 -3.72
N ASN A 265 -15.63 21.29 -2.45
CA ASN A 265 -15.86 22.18 -1.31
C ASN A 265 -14.57 22.81 -0.76
N LEU A 266 -13.44 22.65 -1.47
CA LEU A 266 -12.15 23.19 -1.06
C LEU A 266 -11.84 24.47 -1.83
N LYS A 267 -11.02 25.36 -1.23
CA LYS A 267 -10.55 26.52 -1.98
C LYS A 267 -9.63 26.07 -3.11
N ALA A 268 -9.53 26.91 -4.14
CA ALA A 268 -8.55 26.68 -5.20
C ALA A 268 -7.13 26.73 -4.61
N GLU A 269 -6.30 25.77 -5.02
CA GLU A 269 -4.88 25.80 -4.69
C GLU A 269 -4.19 26.93 -5.45
N PRO A 270 -3.14 27.53 -4.88
CA PRO A 270 -2.41 28.57 -5.57
C PRO A 270 -1.69 27.98 -6.78
N ASP A 271 -1.86 28.59 -7.94
CA ASP A 271 -1.12 28.23 -9.15
C ASP A 271 0.29 28.84 -9.16
N ALA A 272 1.11 28.43 -10.14
CA ALA A 272 2.47 28.94 -10.29
C ALA A 272 2.53 30.47 -10.43
N ALA A 273 1.52 31.09 -11.06
CA ALA A 273 1.46 32.54 -11.24
C ALA A 273 1.18 33.25 -9.90
N THR A 274 0.25 32.72 -9.12
CA THR A 274 -0.12 33.21 -7.78
C THR A 274 1.05 33.08 -6.82
N CYS A 275 1.76 31.95 -6.88
CA CYS A 275 2.95 31.74 -6.06
C CYS A 275 4.12 32.64 -6.44
N ALA A 276 4.31 32.93 -7.72
CA ALA A 276 5.35 33.86 -8.17
C ALA A 276 5.03 35.32 -7.79
N ALA A 277 3.76 35.72 -7.84
CA ALA A 277 3.33 37.08 -7.51
C ALA A 277 3.49 37.44 -6.01
N GLY A 278 3.46 36.43 -5.12
CA GLY A 278 3.67 36.59 -3.68
C GLY A 278 5.13 36.69 -3.25
N GLN A 279 6.09 36.45 -4.14
CA GLN A 279 7.51 36.61 -3.83
C GLN A 279 7.94 38.07 -4.04
N PRO A 280 8.76 38.68 -3.14
CA PRO A 280 9.30 40.00 -3.37
C PRO A 280 10.04 39.99 -4.71
N GLY A 281 9.51 40.75 -5.68
CA GLY A 281 10.03 40.73 -7.04
C GLY A 281 11.53 40.98 -7.06
N SER A 282 12.23 40.48 -8.09
CA SER A 282 13.69 40.65 -8.29
C SER A 282 14.22 42.07 -8.01
N ARG A 283 13.40 43.11 -8.21
CA ARG A 283 13.69 44.50 -7.81
C ARG A 283 13.78 44.72 -6.30
N ALA A 284 12.88 44.13 -5.50
CA ALA A 284 12.92 44.20 -4.05
C ALA A 284 14.10 43.42 -3.47
N ILE A 285 14.49 42.29 -4.09
CA ILE A 285 15.71 41.55 -3.71
C ILE A 285 16.96 42.35 -4.07
N LYS A 286 17.02 42.96 -5.26
CA LYS A 286 18.11 43.87 -5.64
C LYS A 286 18.16 45.13 -4.76
N ALA A 287 17.01 45.70 -4.39
CA ALA A 287 16.93 46.87 -3.52
C ALA A 287 17.34 46.53 -2.09
N ALA A 288 16.91 45.38 -1.56
CA ALA A 288 17.34 44.89 -0.25
C ALA A 288 18.84 44.57 -0.20
N ARG A 289 19.40 44.06 -1.31
CA ARG A 289 20.86 43.87 -1.45
C ARG A 289 21.61 45.20 -1.55
N ALA A 290 21.11 46.15 -2.34
CA ALA A 290 21.67 47.50 -2.43
C ALA A 290 21.59 48.28 -1.11
N LEU A 291 20.58 48.02 -0.28
CA LEU A 291 20.46 48.57 1.07
C LEU A 291 21.44 47.93 2.06
N ARG A 292 21.74 46.63 1.92
CA ARG A 292 22.77 45.94 2.71
C ARG A 292 24.19 46.35 2.32
N ASP A 293 24.43 46.62 1.03
CA ASP A 293 25.74 47.06 0.53
C ASP A 293 26.01 48.56 0.81
N ALA A 294 25.06 49.28 1.43
CA ALA A 294 25.17 50.69 1.80
C ALA A 294 25.52 50.94 3.28
N GLU A 295 25.54 49.90 4.13
CA GLU A 295 26.10 50.02 5.47
C GLU A 295 27.63 49.92 5.41
N PRO A 296 28.38 50.85 6.03
CA PRO A 296 29.83 50.73 6.07
C PRO A 296 30.19 49.45 6.83
N VAL A 297 30.90 48.55 6.15
CA VAL A 297 31.60 47.43 6.81
C VAL A 297 32.59 48.06 7.78
N ILE A 298 32.26 48.07 9.07
CA ILE A 298 33.25 48.30 10.11
C ILE A 298 34.08 47.03 10.17
N ASP A 299 35.33 47.10 9.70
CA ASP A 299 36.30 46.02 9.88
C ASP A 299 36.34 45.66 11.37
N GLY A 300 35.83 44.46 11.68
CA GLY A 300 36.03 43.85 12.98
C GLY A 300 37.52 43.61 13.21
N PRO A 301 38.00 43.62 14.46
CA PRO A 301 39.41 43.46 14.75
C PRO A 301 39.95 42.13 14.19
N ASP A 302 41.14 42.19 13.57
CA ASP A 302 41.86 41.05 13.01
C ASP A 302 41.94 39.89 14.03
N VAL A 303 41.18 38.83 13.77
CA VAL A 303 41.26 37.59 14.55
C VAL A 303 42.37 36.72 13.99
N ASN A 304 43.42 36.49 14.77
CA ASN A 304 44.50 35.58 14.41
C ASN A 304 43.98 34.13 14.33
N VAL A 305 43.75 33.63 13.11
CA VAL A 305 43.22 32.28 12.81
C VAL A 305 44.09 31.15 13.36
N LYS A 306 45.34 31.42 13.79
CA LYS A 306 46.23 30.40 14.37
C LYS A 306 46.06 30.21 15.87
N ASN A 307 45.40 31.11 16.58
CA ASN A 307 45.12 30.98 18.03
C ASN A 307 43.83 31.74 18.40
N PRO A 308 42.65 31.15 18.19
CA PRO A 308 41.40 31.75 18.65
C PRO A 308 41.34 31.75 20.20
N PRO A 309 40.73 32.76 20.83
CA PRO A 309 40.48 32.75 22.28
C PRO A 309 39.52 31.61 22.65
N PRO A 310 39.65 31.03 23.86
CA PRO A 310 38.79 29.94 24.30
C PRO A 310 37.33 30.41 24.43
N ASP A 311 36.45 29.67 23.76
CA ASP A 311 35.01 29.91 23.68
C ASP A 311 34.33 29.61 25.04
N SER A 312 33.67 30.59 25.65
CA SER A 312 33.15 30.48 27.03
C SER A 312 31.77 29.82 27.13
N VAL A 313 31.30 29.10 26.11
CA VAL A 313 29.92 28.56 26.06
C VAL A 313 29.87 27.04 25.82
N PHE A 314 31.00 26.33 25.91
CA PHE A 314 30.98 24.86 25.83
C PHE A 314 31.65 24.20 27.02
N VAL A 315 30.84 23.66 27.95
CA VAL A 315 31.31 22.73 28.99
C VAL A 315 30.89 21.31 28.57
N PRO A 316 31.83 20.42 28.23
CA PRO A 316 31.51 19.02 27.94
C PRO A 316 31.09 18.31 29.24
N THR A 317 29.89 17.72 29.26
CA THR A 317 29.41 16.88 30.36
C THR A 317 30.28 15.61 30.45
N GLN A 318 30.95 15.42 31.59
CA GLN A 318 31.67 14.18 31.91
C GLN A 318 30.69 12.99 32.04
N PRO A 319 31.05 11.77 31.59
CA PRO A 319 30.20 10.60 31.78
C PRO A 319 30.08 10.25 33.27
N GLY A 320 28.88 10.46 33.81
CA GLY A 320 28.55 10.13 35.20
C GLY A 320 28.57 8.62 35.45
N THR A 321 29.36 8.19 36.42
CA THR A 321 29.32 6.84 36.98
C THR A 321 28.00 6.63 37.72
N SER A 322 27.04 5.95 37.10
CA SER A 322 25.83 5.49 37.77
C SER A 322 26.18 4.30 38.70
N ARG A 323 26.19 4.57 40.01
CA ARG A 323 26.19 3.55 41.06
C ARG A 323 24.84 2.83 41.05
N ARG A 324 24.86 1.52 40.81
CA ARG A 324 23.74 0.59 41.04
C ARG A 324 23.29 0.66 42.51
N PRO A 325 21.98 0.79 42.82
CA PRO A 325 21.49 0.55 44.18
C PRO A 325 21.61 -0.94 44.54
N ALA A 326 22.05 -1.23 45.77
CA ALA A 326 22.07 -2.59 46.31
C ALA A 326 20.64 -3.10 46.55
N PRO A 327 20.39 -4.42 46.41
CA PRO A 327 19.08 -5.00 46.68
C PRO A 327 18.80 -5.06 48.19
N PRO A 328 17.55 -4.89 48.64
CA PRO A 328 17.20 -5.00 50.05
C PRO A 328 17.29 -6.44 50.54
N THR A 329 17.97 -6.62 51.67
CA THR A 329 18.06 -7.88 52.43
C THR A 329 16.75 -8.14 53.18
N GLY A 330 16.04 -9.21 52.82
CA GLY A 330 14.86 -9.73 53.53
C GLY A 330 14.99 -11.24 53.78
N ASN A 331 14.77 -11.65 55.03
CA ASN A 331 15.03 -12.97 55.63
C ASN A 331 14.18 -14.14 55.03
N PRO A 332 14.64 -15.40 55.11
CA PRO A 332 14.02 -16.56 54.46
C PRO A 332 12.95 -17.20 55.34
N GLY A 333 11.78 -17.52 54.79
CA GLY A 333 10.73 -18.19 55.54
C GLY A 333 9.59 -18.75 54.70
N LYS A 334 9.60 -20.09 54.56
CA LYS A 334 8.48 -20.99 54.19
C LYS A 334 8.04 -20.99 52.72
N ILE A 335 8.72 -21.85 51.95
CA ILE A 335 8.21 -22.44 50.72
C ILE A 335 6.97 -23.27 51.07
N ARG A 336 5.82 -22.96 50.45
CA ARG A 336 4.67 -23.88 50.31
C ARG A 336 4.64 -24.39 48.87
N PRO A 337 4.52 -25.72 48.63
CA PRO A 337 4.55 -26.27 47.28
C PRO A 337 3.26 -25.94 46.53
N VAL A 338 3.40 -25.39 45.32
CA VAL A 338 2.32 -25.28 44.32
C VAL A 338 2.16 -26.66 43.66
N PRO A 339 0.95 -27.23 43.56
CA PRO A 339 0.76 -28.56 43.02
C PRO A 339 0.82 -28.54 41.48
N GLN A 340 1.65 -29.42 40.92
CA GLN A 340 1.60 -29.82 39.52
C GLN A 340 0.22 -30.39 39.18
N ARG A 341 -0.46 -29.86 38.16
CA ARG A 341 -1.48 -30.60 37.43
C ARG A 341 -0.92 -31.05 36.09
N ARG A 342 -0.71 -32.37 36.00
CA ARG A 342 -0.52 -33.11 34.77
C ARG A 342 -1.87 -33.47 34.14
N SER A 343 -1.83 -33.49 32.82
CA SER A 343 -2.55 -34.37 31.88
C SER A 343 -4.07 -34.28 31.73
N GLY A 344 -4.45 -34.04 30.48
CA GLY A 344 -5.31 -34.97 29.75
C GLY A 344 -6.65 -34.41 29.32
N LEU A 345 -6.75 -33.93 28.08
CA LEU A 345 -8.01 -34.04 27.35
C LEU A 345 -7.81 -34.73 26.00
N ARG A 346 -8.57 -35.82 25.89
CA ARG A 346 -8.74 -36.73 24.77
C ARG A 346 -9.69 -36.11 23.77
N TRP A 347 -9.36 -36.24 22.50
CA TRP A 347 -10.26 -36.11 21.36
C TRP A 347 -11.31 -37.22 21.36
N PRO A 348 -12.58 -36.93 21.04
CA PRO A 348 -13.51 -37.93 20.53
C PRO A 348 -13.50 -37.91 19.01
N GLY A 349 -12.98 -38.97 18.40
CA GLY A 349 -13.22 -39.25 16.99
C GLY A 349 -14.60 -39.89 16.79
N TRP A 350 -15.32 -39.49 15.75
CA TRP A 350 -16.45 -40.25 15.20
C TRP A 350 -16.37 -40.36 13.67
N ARG A 351 -16.00 -41.58 13.26
CA ARG A 351 -16.40 -42.42 12.11
C ARG A 351 -16.77 -41.81 10.75
N ARG A 352 -16.07 -42.37 9.74
CA ARG A 352 -16.49 -42.57 8.35
C ARG A 352 -17.79 -43.38 8.18
N LYS A 353 -18.67 -42.89 7.31
CA LYS A 353 -19.52 -43.59 6.31
C LYS A 353 -19.61 -42.59 5.14
N GLY A 354 -19.40 -42.87 3.85
CA GLY A 354 -19.55 -44.09 3.07
C GLY A 354 -20.69 -43.89 2.06
N GLY A 355 -20.36 -43.61 0.79
CA GLY A 355 -21.16 -44.05 -0.36
C GLY A 355 -21.95 -43.02 -1.18
N MET A 356 -21.42 -42.72 -2.37
CA MET A 356 -22.06 -42.87 -3.70
C MET A 356 -23.29 -42.04 -4.11
N ARG A 357 -23.09 -41.28 -5.23
CA ARG A 357 -23.71 -41.40 -6.57
C ARG A 357 -24.38 -40.14 -7.13
N HIS A 358 -23.95 -39.87 -8.36
CA HIS A 358 -24.54 -39.02 -9.38
C HIS A 358 -26.06 -39.12 -9.52
N HIS A 359 -26.70 -37.98 -9.80
CA HIS A 359 -27.68 -37.87 -10.88
C HIS A 359 -27.71 -36.44 -11.43
N ALA A 360 -27.56 -36.35 -12.75
CA ALA A 360 -27.90 -35.20 -13.58
C ALA A 360 -29.40 -35.27 -13.97
N ARG A 361 -29.89 -34.14 -14.51
CA ARG A 361 -31.22 -33.82 -15.11
C ARG A 361 -32.06 -32.88 -14.24
N ASP A 362 -32.75 -31.86 -14.74
CA ASP A 362 -32.99 -31.33 -16.09
C ASP A 362 -33.34 -29.83 -15.96
N ALA A 363 -33.37 -29.17 -17.11
CA ALA A 363 -33.59 -27.76 -17.35
C ALA A 363 -35.06 -27.27 -17.13
N GLU A 364 -35.17 -25.94 -17.15
CA GLU A 364 -36.24 -25.08 -17.69
C GLU A 364 -36.97 -24.11 -16.72
N ASP A 365 -37.03 -22.88 -17.24
CA ASP A 365 -37.93 -21.74 -17.04
C ASP A 365 -37.74 -20.65 -15.95
N ASP A 366 -37.42 -19.48 -16.49
CA ASP A 366 -37.96 -18.12 -16.24
C ASP A 366 -37.78 -17.45 -14.87
N ALA A 367 -37.01 -16.36 -14.86
CA ALA A 367 -37.57 -14.99 -14.89
C ALA A 367 -36.50 -13.93 -14.54
N ASP A 368 -36.51 -12.84 -15.30
CA ASP A 368 -35.83 -11.58 -15.00
C ASP A 368 -36.02 -11.14 -13.55
N LEU A 369 -34.92 -10.93 -12.81
CA LEU A 369 -34.91 -10.09 -11.62
C LEU A 369 -33.58 -9.34 -11.51
N ALA A 370 -33.63 -8.06 -11.85
CA ALA A 370 -32.70 -7.06 -11.35
C ALA A 370 -32.96 -6.84 -9.85
N PHE A 371 -31.93 -6.97 -9.01
CA PHE A 371 -31.88 -6.52 -7.62
C PHE A 371 -30.41 -6.17 -7.33
N ASP A 372 -30.05 -4.89 -7.26
CA ASP A 372 -30.17 -3.97 -6.11
C ASP A 372 -29.31 -4.44 -4.94
N ASP A 373 -28.08 -3.93 -4.92
CA ASP A 373 -26.99 -4.28 -4.01
C ASP A 373 -27.13 -3.41 -2.75
N GLN A 374 -28.16 -3.68 -1.94
CA GLN A 374 -28.33 -3.08 -0.63
C GLN A 374 -27.79 -4.05 0.42
N VAL A 375 -26.65 -3.68 1.01
CA VAL A 375 -25.98 -4.44 2.07
C VAL A 375 -26.78 -4.30 3.37
N ASP A 376 -27.52 -5.34 3.74
CA ASP A 376 -28.08 -5.47 5.09
C ASP A 376 -26.96 -5.82 6.08
N LEU A 377 -26.61 -4.85 6.93
CA LEU A 377 -25.78 -5.05 8.12
C LEU A 377 -26.70 -5.35 9.31
N ASP A 378 -26.72 -6.61 9.73
CA ASP A 378 -27.45 -7.08 10.91
C ASP A 378 -26.75 -6.58 12.19
N TYR A 379 -27.42 -5.77 13.01
CA TYR A 379 -26.93 -5.31 14.32
C TYR A 379 -27.80 -5.86 15.46
N PRO A 380 -27.22 -6.31 16.58
CA PRO A 380 -27.98 -6.71 17.76
C PRO A 380 -28.52 -5.48 18.51
N GLU A 381 -29.84 -5.42 18.72
CA GLU A 381 -30.51 -4.41 19.53
C GLU A 381 -30.08 -4.47 21.00
N THR A 382 -29.59 -3.35 21.53
CA THR A 382 -29.52 -3.11 22.98
C THR A 382 -30.78 -2.36 23.41
N GLU A 383 -31.59 -2.98 24.27
CA GLU A 383 -32.77 -2.35 24.88
C GLU A 383 -32.41 -1.13 25.76
N PRO A 384 -33.28 -0.10 25.83
CA PRO A 384 -33.09 1.04 26.71
C PRO A 384 -33.58 0.75 28.13
N ALA A 385 -32.70 0.95 29.12
CA ALA A 385 -33.06 1.03 30.52
C ALA A 385 -33.89 2.30 30.80
N THR A 386 -35.08 2.12 31.36
CA THR A 386 -35.94 3.19 31.90
C THR A 386 -35.84 3.24 33.42
N GLN A 387 -35.29 4.32 33.96
CA GLN A 387 -35.97 5.27 34.86
C GLN A 387 -35.07 6.46 35.20
#